data_AF-A0A661PCL1-F1
#
_entry.id   AF-A0A661PCL1-F1
#
_cell.length_a   1.000
_cell.length_b   1.000
_cell.length_c   1.000
_cell.angle_alpha   90.00
_cell.angle_beta   90.00
_cell.angle_gamma   90.00
#
_symmetry.space_group_name_H-M   'P 1'
#
loop_
_entity.id
_entity.type
_entity.pdbx_description
1 polymer ?
#
loop_
_entity_poly.entity_id
_entity_poly.type
_entity_poly.pdbx_seq_one_letter_code
_entity_poly.pdbx_strand_id
1 'polypeptide(L)'
;DFGLSSATTYFILITREHRHDDMLLRQLLGTPYAYLGMIGSRRRTTKVKERLINDGFPATEVNALHAPIGLKIGAQTPEEIAISIMAEVIAVKNRSS
;
A
#
# COMPACT_ATOMS: atom_id res chain seq x y z
N ASP A 1 -10.56 -5.90 -15.14
CA ASP A 1 -9.30 -6.65 -15.27
C ASP A 1 -8.30 -5.74 -15.95
N PHE A 2 -7.21 -5.37 -15.28
CA PHE A 2 -6.29 -4.32 -15.77
C PHE A 2 -5.24 -4.84 -16.77
N GLY A 3 -5.24 -6.14 -17.12
CA GLY A 3 -4.28 -6.71 -18.07
C GLY A 3 -2.83 -6.64 -17.58
N LEU A 4 -2.65 -6.53 -16.27
CA LEU A 4 -1.38 -6.26 -15.60
C LEU A 4 -0.68 -7.58 -15.22
N SER A 5 0.61 -7.70 -15.56
CA SER A 5 1.45 -8.80 -15.08
C SER A 5 1.71 -8.66 -13.58
N SER A 6 1.54 -9.74 -12.82
CA SER A 6 1.66 -9.73 -11.36
C SER A 6 3.03 -9.27 -10.87
N ALA A 7 4.09 -9.64 -11.60
CA ALA A 7 5.48 -9.42 -11.17
C ALA A 7 5.96 -7.98 -11.33
N THR A 8 5.25 -7.13 -12.08
CA THR A 8 5.72 -5.78 -12.44
C THR A 8 4.73 -4.68 -12.11
N THR A 9 3.70 -4.99 -11.32
CA THR A 9 2.61 -4.05 -11.02
C THR A 9 2.71 -3.51 -9.61
N TYR A 10 2.72 -2.17 -9.49
CA TYR A 10 2.89 -1.45 -8.24
C TYR A 10 1.73 -0.47 -8.05
N PHE A 11 0.94 -0.67 -7.00
CA PHE A 11 -0.16 0.20 -6.63
C PHE A 11 0.24 1.13 -5.49
N ILE A 12 0.10 2.43 -5.73
CA ILE A 12 0.41 3.49 -4.76
C ILE A 12 -0.87 4.30 -4.52
N LEU A 13 -1.51 4.10 -3.37
CA LEU A 13 -2.77 4.75 -3.02
C LEU A 13 -2.50 6.03 -2.22
N ILE A 14 -2.59 7.17 -2.91
CA ILE A 14 -2.44 8.52 -2.35
C ILE A 14 -3.70 9.32 -2.71
N THR A 15 -4.81 9.02 -2.03
CA THR A 15 -6.04 9.79 -2.20
C THR A 15 -6.25 10.78 -1.05
N ARG A 16 -6.97 11.88 -1.32
CA ARG A 16 -7.38 12.83 -0.28
C ARG A 16 -8.49 12.28 0.61
N GLU A 17 -9.37 11.46 0.05
CA GLU A 17 -10.56 10.98 0.74
C GLU A 17 -10.41 9.53 1.17
N HIS A 18 -10.49 9.30 2.48
CA HIS A 18 -10.19 8.00 3.08
C HIS A 18 -11.07 6.85 2.60
N ARG A 19 -12.29 7.12 2.14
CA ARG A 19 -13.23 6.11 1.67
C ARG A 19 -12.78 5.51 0.33
N HIS A 20 -12.11 6.30 -0.51
CA HIS A 20 -11.61 5.81 -1.79
C HIS A 20 -10.46 4.83 -1.62
N ASP A 21 -9.51 5.09 -0.72
CA ASP A 21 -8.44 4.12 -0.42
C ASP A 21 -9.01 2.79 0.10
N ASP A 22 -10.03 2.81 0.98
CA ASP A 22 -10.64 1.58 1.52
C ASP A 22 -11.31 0.77 0.41
N MET A 23 -12.05 1.43 -0.48
CA MET A 23 -12.69 0.80 -1.64
C MET A 23 -11.66 0.19 -2.59
N LEU A 24 -10.59 0.92 -2.91
CA LEU A 24 -9.52 0.43 -3.77
C LEU A 24 -8.77 -0.74 -3.14
N LEU A 25 -8.47 -0.68 -1.84
CA LEU A 25 -7.83 -1.81 -1.13
C LEU A 25 -8.68 -3.07 -1.23
N ARG A 26 -9.99 -2.99 -1.04
CA ARG A 26 -10.89 -4.15 -1.18
C ARG A 26 -10.90 -4.75 -2.59
N GLN A 27 -10.76 -3.90 -3.61
CA GLN A 27 -10.73 -4.33 -5.01
C GLN A 27 -9.37 -4.92 -5.40
N LEU A 28 -8.28 -4.44 -4.79
CA LEU A 28 -6.92 -4.84 -5.12
C LEU A 28 -6.44 -6.03 -4.28
N LEU A 29 -6.96 -6.23 -3.06
CA LEU A 29 -6.74 -7.45 -2.30
C LEU A 29 -7.26 -8.67 -3.09
N GLY A 30 -6.50 -9.77 -3.06
CA GLY A 30 -6.74 -10.93 -3.91
C GLY A 30 -6.36 -10.77 -5.39
N THR A 31 -5.92 -9.59 -5.85
CA THR A 31 -5.41 -9.41 -7.22
C THR A 31 -3.90 -9.64 -7.30
N PRO A 32 -3.35 -9.99 -8.48
CA PRO A 32 -1.91 -10.12 -8.62
C PRO A 32 -1.20 -8.75 -8.65
N TYR A 33 -0.26 -8.52 -7.72
CA TYR A 33 0.60 -7.33 -7.67
C TYR A 33 1.96 -7.63 -7.07
N ALA A 34 2.96 -6.82 -7.42
CA ALA A 34 4.29 -6.85 -6.81
C ALA A 34 4.36 -5.97 -5.56
N TYR A 35 3.49 -4.95 -5.48
CA TYR A 35 3.45 -4.01 -4.37
C TYR A 35 2.08 -3.33 -4.26
N LEU A 36 1.60 -3.19 -3.03
CA LEU A 36 0.40 -2.41 -2.71
C LEU A 36 0.65 -1.58 -1.44
N GLY A 37 0.69 -0.26 -1.62
CA GLY A 37 0.95 0.69 -0.54
C GLY A 37 -0.14 1.74 -0.41
N MET A 38 -0.43 2.16 0.82
CA MET A 38 -1.41 3.19 1.15
C MET A 38 -0.81 4.24 2.07
N ILE A 39 -0.98 5.51 1.71
CA ILE A 39 -0.60 6.65 2.57
C ILE A 39 -1.49 6.75 3.81
N GLY A 40 -0.95 7.28 4.90
CA GLY A 40 -1.76 7.60 6.08
C GLY A 40 -0.93 7.66 7.35
N SER A 41 -1.53 8.11 8.45
CA SER A 41 -0.92 7.96 9.77
C SER A 41 -0.96 6.50 10.21
N ARG A 42 -0.03 6.09 11.08
CA ARG A 42 -0.03 4.73 11.67
C ARG A 42 -1.40 4.36 12.27
N ARG A 43 -2.01 5.28 13.02
CA ARG A 43 -3.34 5.08 13.60
C ARG A 43 -4.41 4.80 12.54
N ARG A 44 -4.37 5.53 11.42
CA ARG A 44 -5.31 5.32 10.31
C ARG A 44 -5.09 3.95 9.68
N THR A 45 -3.86 3.63 9.33
CA THR A 45 -3.57 2.39 8.58
C THR A 45 -3.84 1.15 9.42
N THR A 46 -3.58 1.19 10.74
CA THR A 46 -4.00 0.12 11.66
C THR A 46 -5.51 -0.11 11.64
N LYS A 47 -6.33 0.95 11.74
CA LYS A 47 -7.79 0.83 11.68
C LYS A 47 -8.31 0.30 10.35
N VAL A 48 -7.65 0.67 9.25
CA VAL A 48 -7.99 0.13 7.91
C VAL A 48 -7.68 -1.36 7.85
N LYS A 49 -6.49 -1.79 8.32
CA LYS A 49 -6.12 -3.21 8.37
C LYS A 49 -7.07 -4.03 9.25
N GLU A 50 -7.41 -3.53 10.44
CA GLU A 50 -8.38 -4.18 11.34
C GLU A 50 -9.74 -4.36 10.67
N ARG A 51 -10.26 -3.32 10.01
CA ARG A 51 -11.54 -3.41 9.29
C ARG A 51 -11.50 -4.44 8.16
N LEU A 52 -10.44 -4.45 7.34
CA LEU A 52 -10.30 -5.43 6.25
C LEU A 52 -10.27 -6.86 6.78
N ILE A 53 -9.54 -7.12 7.87
CA ILE A 53 -9.53 -8.44 8.51
C ILE A 53 -10.93 -8.82 9.04
N ASN A 54 -11.62 -7.89 9.71
CA ASN A 54 -12.97 -8.11 10.21
C ASN A 54 -13.99 -8.37 9.10
N ASP A 55 -13.76 -7.82 7.91
CA ASP A 55 -14.60 -8.02 6.73
C ASP A 55 -14.27 -9.32 5.97
N GLY A 56 -13.36 -10.14 6.50
CA GLY A 56 -13.06 -11.49 6.00
C GLY A 56 -11.86 -11.60 5.07
N PHE A 57 -11.09 -10.52 4.86
CA PHE A 57 -9.86 -10.61 4.06
C PHE A 57 -8.77 -11.38 4.84
N PRO A 58 -7.97 -12.23 4.17
CA PRO A 58 -6.90 -12.97 4.83
C PRO A 58 -5.92 -12.04 5.53
N ALA A 59 -5.65 -12.29 6.82
CA ALA A 59 -4.73 -11.47 7.60
C ALA A 59 -3.32 -11.45 7.01
N THR A 60 -2.91 -12.51 6.32
CA THR A 60 -1.63 -12.59 5.60
C THR A 60 -1.54 -11.54 4.49
N GLU A 61 -2.58 -11.40 3.66
CA GLU A 61 -2.64 -10.39 2.59
C GLU A 61 -2.72 -8.97 3.18
N VAL A 62 -3.57 -8.76 4.17
CA VAL A 62 -3.75 -7.44 4.81
C VAL A 62 -2.46 -6.98 5.51
N ASN A 63 -1.73 -7.91 6.14
CA ASN A 63 -0.47 -7.59 6.81
C ASN A 63 0.65 -7.29 5.81
N ALA A 64 0.62 -7.86 4.59
CA ALA A 64 1.56 -7.57 3.52
C ALA A 64 1.42 -6.15 2.94
N LEU A 65 0.31 -5.44 3.20
CA LEU A 65 0.13 -4.05 2.77
C LEU A 65 1.20 -3.12 3.37
N HIS A 66 1.80 -2.29 2.51
CA HIS A 66 2.68 -1.20 2.91
C HIS A 66 1.85 0.01 3.37
N ALA A 67 1.41 -0.02 4.62
CA ALA A 67 0.49 0.97 5.18
C ALA A 67 0.85 1.29 6.66
N PRO A 68 1.47 2.44 6.96
CA PRO A 68 1.74 3.53 6.04
C PRO A 68 2.86 3.19 5.06
N ILE A 69 2.69 3.67 3.83
CA ILE A 69 3.65 3.55 2.74
C ILE A 69 4.90 4.41 2.99
N GLY A 70 6.06 3.95 2.51
CA GLY A 70 7.32 4.69 2.51
C GLY A 70 8.28 4.34 3.66
N LEU A 71 9.57 4.50 3.40
CA LEU A 71 10.63 4.26 4.39
C LEU A 71 10.59 5.30 5.51
N LYS A 72 10.94 4.88 6.73
CA LYS A 72 11.00 5.76 7.91
C LYS A 72 12.24 6.64 7.89
N ILE A 73 12.22 7.69 7.07
CA ILE A 73 13.33 8.66 6.91
C ILE A 73 13.09 10.01 7.63
N GLY A 74 11.98 10.13 8.38
CA GLY A 74 11.62 11.39 9.03
C GLY A 74 11.00 12.44 8.09
N ALA A 75 10.46 12.01 6.94
CA ALA A 75 9.86 12.89 5.93
C ALA A 75 8.70 13.74 6.49
N GLN A 76 8.70 15.02 6.15
CA GLN A 76 7.70 16.02 6.53
C GLN A 76 7.12 16.74 5.31
N THR A 77 7.93 17.04 4.30
CA THR A 77 7.45 17.70 3.09
C THR A 77 6.90 16.70 2.07
N PRO A 78 6.03 17.13 1.14
CA PRO A 78 5.56 16.27 0.05
C PRO A 78 6.70 15.62 -0.75
N GLU A 79 7.78 16.35 -0.99
CA GLU A 79 8.96 15.88 -1.73
C GLU A 79 9.70 14.78 -0.94
N GLU A 80 9.90 14.98 0.36
CA GLU A 80 10.50 13.98 1.24
C GLU A 80 9.62 12.72 1.33
N ILE A 81 8.29 12.90 1.38
CA ILE A 81 7.33 11.79 1.38
C ILE A 81 7.44 11.02 0.06
N ALA A 82 7.46 11.72 -1.08
CA ALA A 82 7.62 11.08 -2.39
C ALA A 82 8.93 10.28 -2.48
N ILE A 83 10.05 10.84 -2.01
CA ILE A 83 11.34 10.13 -1.94
C ILE A 83 11.23 8.89 -1.06
N SER A 84 10.59 9.01 0.12
CA SER A 84 10.43 7.88 1.04
C SER A 84 9.63 6.72 0.43
N ILE A 85 8.60 7.05 -0.36
CA ILE A 85 7.75 6.08 -1.06
C ILE A 85 8.52 5.40 -2.18
N MET A 86 9.16 6.20 -3.05
CA MET A 86 9.89 5.65 -4.18
C MET A 86 11.09 4.81 -3.74
N ALA A 87 11.75 5.17 -2.63
CA ALA A 87 12.80 4.36 -2.03
C ALA A 87 12.28 3.00 -1.56
N GLU A 88 11.08 2.93 -0.96
CA GLU A 88 10.46 1.65 -0.57
C GLU A 88 10.11 0.80 -1.80
N VAL A 89 9.53 1.41 -2.84
CA VAL A 89 9.18 0.74 -4.10
C VAL A 89 10.41 0.13 -4.77
N ILE A 90 11.51 0.90 -4.88
CA ILE A 90 12.78 0.41 -5.43
C ILE A 90 13.34 -0.74 -4.57
N ALA A 91 13.28 -0.61 -3.25
CA ALA A 91 13.74 -1.65 -2.34
C ALA A 91 12.95 -2.96 -2.46
N VAL A 92 11.65 -2.90 -2.77
CA VAL A 92 10.82 -4.07 -3.06
C VAL A 92 11.19 -4.67 -4.41
N LYS A 93 11.24 -3.85 -5.47
CA LYS A 93 11.65 -4.28 -6.83
C LYS A 93 12.96 -5.06 -6.82
N ASN A 94 13.98 -4.55 -6.11
CA ASN A 94 15.31 -5.15 -6.11
C ASN A 94 15.43 -6.41 -5.25
N ARG A 95 14.46 -6.72 -4.37
CA ARG A 95 14.41 -8.00 -3.65
C ARG A 95 13.80 -9.13 -4.46
N SER A 96 13.03 -8.77 -5.49
CA SER A 96 12.36 -9.70 -6.40
C SER A 96 13.18 -10.00 -7.66
N SER A 97 14.35 -9.36 -7.80
CA SER A 97 15.35 -9.60 -8.85
C SER A 97 16.41 -10.58 -8.35
#